data_AF-A0A7Y2PIL5-F1
#
_entry.id   AF-A0A7Y2PIL5-F1
#
_cell.length_a   1.000
_cell.length_b   1.000
_cell.length_c   1.000
_cell.angle_alpha   90.00
_cell.angle_beta   90.00
_cell.angle_gamma   90.00
#
_symmetry.space_group_name_H-M   'P 1'
#
loop_
_entity.id
_entity.type
_entity.pdbx_description
1 polymer ?
#
loop_
_entity_poly.entity_id
_entity_poly.type
_entity_poly.pdbx_seq_one_letter_code
_entity_poly.pdbx_strand_id
1 'polypeptide(L)'
;DLINRRGLITPPNYPISEGTSLTPFLKRSLQCDFDCYLTEQVIPMWRARTDGGSLLQLIDQVSLYALKDYLQNSPKISVMHNADDIILGPGDLGFLRKTFGNRLTVYPYGGHCGNLNYRVNADAMLEFFRG
;
A
#
# COMPACT_ATOMS: atom_id res chain seq x y z
N ASP A 1 -13.47 -10.50 6.97
CA ASP A 1 -14.94 -10.52 7.16
C ASP A 1 -15.38 -11.60 8.15
N LEU A 2 -15.16 -12.90 7.85
CA LEU A 2 -15.52 -14.06 8.70
C LEU A 2 -15.11 -13.95 10.18
N ILE A 3 -13.80 -13.85 10.47
CA ILE A 3 -13.28 -13.84 11.86
C ILE A 3 -13.86 -12.66 12.66
N ASN A 4 -14.00 -11.51 12.00
CA ASN A 4 -14.53 -10.29 12.60
C ASN A 4 -16.06 -10.22 12.56
N ARG A 5 -16.75 -11.25 12.04
CA ARG A 5 -18.22 -11.38 11.90
C ARG A 5 -18.91 -10.15 11.28
N ARG A 6 -18.29 -9.57 10.24
CA ARG A 6 -18.76 -8.31 9.64
C ARG A 6 -19.87 -8.45 8.60
N GLY A 7 -20.06 -9.64 8.02
CA GLY A 7 -21.25 -9.93 7.21
C GLY A 7 -21.19 -9.49 5.74
N LEU A 8 -20.12 -8.84 5.29
CA LEU A 8 -20.04 -8.31 3.92
C LEU A 8 -19.87 -9.43 2.88
N ILE A 9 -19.03 -10.42 3.18
CA ILE A 9 -18.70 -11.53 2.28
C ILE A 9 -19.30 -12.82 2.82
N THR A 10 -19.11 -13.08 4.11
CA THR A 10 -19.62 -14.25 4.81
C THR A 10 -20.76 -13.81 5.74
N PRO A 11 -21.99 -14.33 5.54
CA PRO A 11 -23.10 -14.00 6.43
C PRO A 11 -22.74 -14.24 7.90
N PRO A 12 -23.19 -13.39 8.84
CA PRO A 12 -22.95 -13.61 10.25
C PRO A 12 -23.48 -14.99 10.67
N ASN A 13 -22.68 -15.72 11.45
CA ASN A 13 -22.99 -17.07 11.94
C ASN A 13 -23.15 -18.17 10.85
N TYR A 14 -22.70 -17.93 9.62
CA TYR A 14 -22.65 -18.99 8.61
C TYR A 14 -21.74 -20.13 9.09
N PRO A 15 -22.20 -21.40 9.11
CA PRO A 15 -21.40 -22.52 9.58
C PRO A 15 -20.28 -22.82 8.58
N ILE A 16 -19.05 -22.47 8.95
CA ILE A 16 -17.84 -22.81 8.19
C ILE A 16 -17.08 -23.90 8.93
N SER A 17 -16.73 -24.95 8.20
CA SER A 17 -15.90 -26.08 8.60
C SER A 17 -14.82 -26.33 7.55
N GLU A 18 -13.92 -27.28 7.78
CA GLU A 18 -12.86 -27.67 6.85
C GLU A 18 -13.39 -28.13 5.48
N GLY A 19 -14.62 -28.66 5.44
CA GLY A 19 -15.29 -29.12 4.22
C GLY A 19 -16.14 -28.07 3.51
N THR A 20 -16.28 -26.86 4.06
CA THR A 20 -17.15 -25.84 3.49
C THR A 20 -16.57 -25.27 2.19
N SER A 21 -17.32 -25.36 1.10
CA SER A 21 -16.92 -24.73 -0.17
C SER A 21 -16.84 -23.21 -0.02
N LEU A 22 -15.69 -22.63 -0.37
CA LEU A 22 -15.46 -21.18 -0.32
C LEU A 22 -15.82 -20.46 -1.62
N THR A 23 -16.19 -21.20 -2.68
CA THR A 23 -16.52 -20.63 -4.00
C THR A 23 -17.60 -19.55 -3.94
N PRO A 24 -18.71 -19.71 -3.18
CA PRO A 24 -19.73 -18.64 -3.09
C PRO A 24 -19.18 -17.35 -2.46
N PHE A 25 -18.31 -17.46 -1.46
CA PHE A 25 -17.70 -16.31 -0.79
C PHE A 25 -16.70 -15.60 -1.70
N LEU A 26 -15.90 -16.35 -2.47
CA LEU A 26 -15.01 -15.79 -3.47
C LEU A 26 -15.78 -15.03 -4.55
N LYS A 27 -16.88 -15.60 -5.07
CA LYS A 27 -17.72 -14.91 -6.06
C LYS A 27 -18.25 -13.58 -5.52
N ARG A 28 -18.66 -13.55 -4.25
CA ARG A 28 -19.12 -12.33 -3.59
C ARG A 28 -17.97 -11.33 -3.36
N SER A 29 -16.78 -11.79 -2.96
CA SER A 29 -15.64 -10.88 -2.76
C SER A 29 -15.20 -10.22 -4.06
N LEU A 30 -15.33 -10.91 -5.19
CA LEU A 30 -15.02 -10.34 -6.51
C LEU A 30 -15.98 -9.22 -6.94
N GLN A 31 -17.12 -9.05 -6.27
CA GLN A 31 -18.05 -7.94 -6.51
C GLN A 31 -17.68 -6.68 -5.71
N CYS A 32 -16.74 -6.77 -4.77
CA CYS A 32 -16.30 -5.67 -3.93
C CYS A 32 -14.89 -5.26 -4.36
N ASP A 33 -14.80 -4.11 -5.03
CA ASP A 33 -13.51 -3.52 -5.39
C ASP A 33 -12.84 -2.86 -4.18
N PHE A 34 -11.73 -2.15 -4.42
CA PHE A 34 -10.97 -1.53 -3.34
C PHE A 34 -11.75 -0.39 -2.64
N ASP A 35 -12.58 0.34 -3.37
CA ASP A 35 -13.42 1.41 -2.78
C ASP A 35 -14.49 0.79 -1.87
N CYS A 36 -15.17 -0.25 -2.34
CA CYS A 36 -16.08 -1.06 -1.53
C CYS A 36 -15.37 -1.60 -0.28
N TYR A 37 -14.15 -2.13 -0.39
CA TYR A 37 -13.41 -2.61 0.77
C TYR A 37 -13.07 -1.49 1.76
N LEU A 38 -12.60 -0.33 1.28
CA LEU A 38 -12.28 0.81 2.15
C LEU A 38 -13.52 1.29 2.91
N THR A 39 -14.62 1.49 2.20
CA THR A 39 -15.87 2.05 2.72
C THR A 39 -16.61 1.10 3.65
N GLU A 40 -16.72 -0.19 3.29
CA GLU A 40 -17.50 -1.17 4.04
C GLU A 40 -16.70 -1.84 5.16
N GLN A 41 -15.36 -1.86 5.07
CA GLN A 41 -14.52 -2.61 6.01
C GLN A 41 -13.51 -1.74 6.76
N VAL A 42 -12.69 -0.96 6.06
CA VAL A 42 -11.55 -0.29 6.70
C VAL A 42 -12.02 0.91 7.53
N ILE A 43 -12.74 1.84 6.92
CA ILE A 43 -13.17 3.10 7.56
C ILE A 43 -14.05 2.84 8.79
N PRO A 44 -15.08 1.97 8.76
CA PRO A 44 -15.92 1.73 9.93
C PRO A 44 -15.12 1.16 11.11
N MET A 45 -14.17 0.27 10.83
CA MET A 45 -13.33 -0.30 11.88
C MET A 45 -12.37 0.73 12.47
N TRP A 46 -11.71 1.53 11.63
CA TRP A 46 -10.80 2.56 12.09
C TRP A 46 -11.51 3.53 13.02
N ARG A 47 -12.68 4.05 12.60
CA ARG A 47 -13.53 4.93 13.43
C ARG A 47 -14.00 4.29 14.73
N ALA A 48 -14.26 2.99 14.74
CA ALA A 48 -14.69 2.29 15.96
C ALA A 48 -13.53 2.06 16.96
N ARG A 49 -12.27 2.12 16.51
CA ARG A 49 -11.09 1.83 17.34
C ARG A 49 -10.26 3.07 17.67
N THR A 50 -10.48 4.18 16.97
CA THR A 50 -9.73 5.43 17.12
C THR A 50 -10.68 6.63 17.11
N ASP A 51 -10.16 7.84 17.29
CA ASP A 51 -10.86 9.10 17.02
C ASP A 51 -10.92 9.44 15.51
N GLY A 52 -11.01 8.40 14.66
CA GLY A 52 -10.92 8.54 13.22
C GLY A 52 -12.04 9.40 12.63
N GLY A 53 -11.68 10.38 11.82
CA GLY A 53 -12.61 11.29 11.14
C GLY A 53 -12.81 10.93 9.67
N SER A 54 -12.10 11.63 8.79
CA SER A 54 -12.28 11.53 7.34
C SER A 54 -11.35 10.50 6.69
N LEU A 55 -11.70 10.03 5.49
CA LEU A 55 -10.79 9.19 4.69
C LEU A 55 -9.48 9.93 4.40
N LEU A 56 -9.53 11.25 4.17
CA LEU A 56 -8.33 12.06 3.95
C LEU A 56 -7.42 12.08 5.18
N GLN A 57 -7.98 12.15 6.38
CA GLN A 57 -7.19 12.03 7.61
C GLN A 57 -6.54 10.64 7.72
N LEU A 58 -7.27 9.57 7.41
CA LEU A 58 -6.69 8.22 7.41
C LEU A 58 -5.55 8.13 6.39
N ILE A 59 -5.75 8.61 5.16
CA ILE A 59 -4.74 8.61 4.10
C ILE A 59 -3.50 9.38 4.56
N ASP A 60 -3.67 10.58 5.13
CA ASP A 60 -2.55 11.38 5.64
C ASP A 60 -1.74 10.62 6.69
N GLN A 61 -2.42 10.04 7.70
CA GLN A 61 -1.81 9.29 8.79
C GLN A 61 -1.05 8.03 8.35
N VAL A 62 -1.49 7.36 7.28
CA VAL A 62 -0.85 6.12 6.78
C VAL A 62 0.07 6.35 5.58
N SER A 63 0.16 7.58 5.09
CA SER A 63 1.04 7.95 3.98
C SER A 63 2.50 8.08 4.41
N LEU A 64 3.42 8.07 3.44
CA LEU A 64 4.83 8.39 3.70
C LEU A 64 5.04 9.85 4.16
N TYR A 65 4.10 10.75 3.89
CA TYR A 65 4.19 12.15 4.32
C TYR A 65 4.22 12.26 5.85
N ALA A 66 3.48 11.40 6.57
CA ALA A 66 3.51 11.33 8.03
C ALA A 66 4.89 10.96 8.60
N LEU A 67 5.74 10.29 7.81
CA LEU A 67 7.10 9.90 8.19
C LEU A 67 8.18 10.80 7.59
N LYS A 68 7.82 11.90 6.92
CA LYS A 68 8.75 12.74 6.16
C LYS A 68 10.00 13.11 6.95
N ASP A 69 9.86 13.62 8.17
CA ASP A 69 11.00 14.11 8.95
C ASP A 69 11.96 12.97 9.32
N TYR A 70 11.43 11.78 9.64
CA TYR A 70 12.27 10.60 9.88
C TYR A 70 12.95 10.14 8.59
N LEU A 71 12.22 10.03 7.48
CA LEU A 71 12.75 9.58 6.18
C LEU A 71 13.81 10.55 5.62
N GLN A 72 13.63 11.85 5.85
CA GLN A 72 14.53 12.90 5.40
C GLN A 72 15.87 12.88 6.17
N ASN A 73 15.82 12.61 7.47
CA ASN A 73 17.00 12.64 8.34
C ASN A 73 17.68 11.28 8.53
N SER A 74 17.09 10.19 8.04
CA SER A 74 17.59 8.83 8.21
C SER A 74 18.58 8.45 7.09
N PRO A 75 19.90 8.35 7.35
CA PRO A 75 20.89 8.01 6.33
C PRO A 75 20.82 6.54 5.90
N LYS A 76 20.14 5.69 6.69
CA LYS A 76 20.04 4.23 6.48
C LYS A 76 18.91 3.82 5.53
N ILE A 77 18.21 4.76 4.91
CA ILE A 77 17.08 4.48 4.02
C ILE A 77 17.36 5.13 2.66
N SER A 78 17.30 4.34 1.59
CA SER A 78 17.35 4.84 0.21
C SER A 78 16.15 4.32 -0.57
N VAL A 79 15.78 5.04 -1.63
CA VAL A 79 14.63 4.70 -2.48
C VAL A 79 15.12 4.55 -3.92
N MET A 80 14.65 3.49 -4.58
CA MET A 80 14.84 3.28 -6.00
C MET A 80 13.47 3.14 -6.64
N HIS A 81 13.13 4.01 -7.58
CA HIS A 81 11.78 4.13 -8.12
C HIS A 81 11.77 4.47 -9.61
N ASN A 82 10.59 4.42 -10.24
CA ASN A 82 10.44 4.68 -11.67
C ASN A 82 9.69 5.99 -11.91
N ALA A 83 10.10 6.74 -12.93
CA ALA A 83 9.45 7.99 -13.30
C ALA A 83 8.08 7.76 -13.95
N ASP A 84 7.86 6.59 -14.55
CA ASP A 84 6.63 6.17 -15.23
C ASP A 84 5.73 5.27 -14.38
N ASP A 85 5.90 5.26 -13.05
CA ASP A 85 5.02 4.48 -12.16
C ASP A 85 3.61 5.08 -12.15
N ILE A 86 2.65 4.30 -12.69
CA ILE A 86 1.25 4.69 -12.87
C ILE A 86 0.50 4.91 -11.55
N ILE A 87 1.00 4.37 -10.42
CA ILE A 87 0.32 4.56 -9.13
C ILE A 87 0.67 5.88 -8.46
N LEU A 88 1.74 6.56 -8.89
CA LEU A 88 2.12 7.84 -8.30
C LEU A 88 1.19 8.95 -8.76
N GLY A 89 0.66 9.69 -7.80
CA GLY A 89 -0.12 10.89 -8.05
C GLY A 89 0.77 12.09 -8.41
N PRO A 90 0.17 13.18 -8.94
CA PRO A 90 0.87 14.43 -9.15
C PRO A 90 1.55 14.92 -7.86
N GLY A 91 2.87 15.11 -7.91
CA GLY A 91 3.66 15.62 -6.79
C GLY A 91 4.41 14.55 -5.98
N ASP A 92 4.05 13.27 -6.06
CA ASP A 92 4.67 12.22 -5.24
C ASP A 92 6.15 12.01 -5.58
N LEU A 93 6.52 12.01 -6.87
CA LEU A 93 7.93 11.96 -7.26
C LEU A 93 8.69 13.22 -6.78
N GLY A 94 8.01 14.37 -6.72
CA GLY A 94 8.56 15.60 -6.15
C GLY A 94 8.79 15.49 -4.64
N PHE A 95 7.87 14.87 -3.90
CA PHE A 95 8.05 14.53 -2.50
C PHE A 95 9.26 13.61 -2.30
N LEU A 96 9.36 12.53 -3.07
CA LEU A 96 10.51 11.61 -2.98
C LEU A 96 11.83 12.34 -3.22
N ARG A 97 11.91 13.21 -4.24
CA ARG A 97 13.12 14.00 -4.54
C ARG A 97 13.52 14.91 -3.38
N LYS A 98 12.56 15.62 -2.79
CA LYS A 98 12.80 16.53 -1.66
C LYS A 98 13.19 15.78 -0.38
N THR A 99 12.58 14.62 -0.14
CA THR A 99 12.76 13.84 1.11
C THR A 99 14.06 13.04 1.08
N PHE A 100 14.40 12.40 -0.04
CA PHE A 100 15.54 11.48 -0.10
C PHE A 100 16.80 12.11 -0.74
N GLY A 101 16.66 13.14 -1.57
CA GLY A 101 17.80 13.81 -2.22
C GLY A 101 18.70 12.81 -2.95
N ASN A 102 20.00 12.80 -2.60
CA ASN A 102 20.98 11.88 -3.19
C ASN A 102 20.73 10.38 -2.85
N ARG A 103 19.82 10.08 -1.91
CA ARG A 103 19.38 8.71 -1.57
C ARG A 103 18.22 8.21 -2.44
N LEU A 104 17.81 8.99 -3.44
CA LEU A 104 16.80 8.60 -4.43
C LEU A 104 17.46 8.29 -5.78
N THR A 105 17.26 7.07 -6.26
CA THR A 105 17.51 6.71 -7.66
C THR A 105 16.18 6.67 -8.41
N VAL A 106 16.07 7.40 -9.51
CA VAL A 106 14.88 7.40 -10.37
C VAL A 106 15.24 6.84 -11.73
N TYR A 107 14.69 5.68 -12.07
CA TYR A 107 14.80 5.08 -13.39
C TYR A 107 13.75 5.67 -14.33
N PRO A 108 14.05 5.85 -15.63
CA PRO A 108 13.12 6.47 -16.56
C PRO A 108 11.91 5.58 -16.86
N TYR A 109 12.07 4.26 -16.80
CA TYR A 109 11.05 3.27 -17.19
C TYR A 109 10.99 2.09 -16.25
N GLY A 110 9.82 1.47 -16.18
CA GLY A 110 9.58 0.24 -15.42
C GLY A 110 8.17 0.14 -14.82
N GLY A 111 7.40 1.23 -14.84
CA GLY A 111 6.06 1.25 -14.23
C GLY A 111 6.11 0.88 -12.74
N HIS A 112 5.03 0.29 -12.23
CA HIS A 112 5.01 -0.16 -10.83
C HIS A 112 5.86 -1.43 -10.64
N CYS A 113 6.91 -1.33 -9.82
CA CYS A 113 7.84 -2.41 -9.48
C CYS A 113 8.63 -3.05 -10.65
N GLY A 114 8.46 -2.63 -11.90
CA GLY A 114 9.13 -3.29 -13.03
C GLY A 114 10.63 -2.98 -13.14
N ASN A 115 11.16 -1.99 -12.43
CA ASN A 115 12.61 -1.79 -12.29
C ASN A 115 13.34 -3.00 -11.74
N LEU A 116 12.67 -3.83 -10.93
CA LEU A 116 13.26 -5.04 -10.35
C LEU A 116 13.66 -6.07 -11.43
N ASN A 117 13.05 -6.01 -12.61
CA ASN A 117 13.33 -6.94 -13.72
C ASN A 117 14.52 -6.51 -14.60
N TYR A 118 15.06 -5.31 -14.41
CA TYR A 118 16.20 -4.84 -15.18
C TYR A 118 17.48 -5.19 -14.44
N ARG A 119 18.34 -6.00 -15.08
CA ARG A 119 19.62 -6.42 -14.49
C ARG A 119 20.43 -5.24 -13.96
N VAL A 120 20.54 -4.16 -14.75
CA VAL A 120 21.29 -2.96 -14.36
C VAL A 120 20.74 -2.27 -13.10
N ASN A 121 19.41 -2.31 -12.89
CA ASN A 121 18.77 -1.73 -11.71
C ASN A 121 18.94 -2.65 -10.50
N ALA A 122 18.89 -3.97 -10.70
CA ALA A 122 19.18 -4.96 -9.67
C ALA A 122 20.65 -4.87 -9.21
N ASP A 123 21.59 -4.65 -10.14
CA ASP A 123 22.99 -4.40 -9.81
C ASP A 123 23.11 -3.15 -8.91
N ALA A 124 22.43 -2.04 -9.23
CA ALA A 124 22.40 -0.85 -8.37
C ALA A 124 21.82 -1.13 -6.97
N MET A 125 20.77 -1.96 -6.86
CA MET A 125 20.21 -2.38 -5.58
C MET A 125 21.21 -3.20 -4.75
N LEU A 126 21.96 -4.10 -5.38
CA LEU A 126 22.98 -4.90 -4.71
C LEU A 126 24.17 -4.07 -4.26
N GLU A 127 24.61 -3.10 -5.08
CA GLU A 127 25.68 -2.18 -4.70
C GLU A 127 25.31 -1.35 -3.47
N PHE A 128 24.06 -0.91 -3.33
CA PHE A 128 23.60 -0.21 -2.13
C PHE A 128 23.84 -1.01 -0.83
N PHE A 129 23.74 -2.35 -0.87
CA PHE A 129 23.99 -3.20 0.31
C PHE A 129 25.46 -3.53 0.55
N ARG A 130 26.36 -3.22 -0.39
CA ARG A 130 27.80 -3.50 -0.27
C ARG A 130 28.55 -2.44 0.55
N GLY A 131 27.98 -1.25 0.70
CA GLY A 131 28.58 -0.13 1.43
C GLY A 131 29.41 0.76 0.52
#